data_AF-A0A258GM24-F1
#
_entry.id   AF-A0A258GM24-F1
#
_cell.length_a   1.000
_cell.length_b   1.000
_cell.length_c   1.000
_cell.angle_alpha   90.00
_cell.angle_beta   90.00
_cell.angle_gamma   90.00
#
_symmetry.space_group_name_H-M   'P 1'
#
loop_
_entity.id
_entity.type
_entity.pdbx_description
1 polymer ?
#
loop_
_entity_poly.entity_id
_entity_poly.type
_entity_poly.pdbx_seq_one_letter_code
_entity_poly.pdbx_strand_id
1 'polypeptide(L)' 'MAALLKLEEPVDFAAADGLPVELVFGLLSPENAGVTHLHALAAISRLVRDERTHEALMEAGGEEALYALLANATDRDAA' A
#
# COMPACT_ATOMS: atom_id res chain seq x y z
N MET A 1 6.43 11.48 -2.33
CA MET A 1 5.35 10.96 -3.19
C MET A 1 5.16 9.49 -2.91
N ALA A 2 3.92 9.01 -3.04
CA ALA A 2 3.60 7.59 -2.96
C ALA A 2 2.97 7.14 -4.28
N ALA A 3 3.16 5.88 -4.63
CA ALA A 3 2.49 5.19 -5.71
C ALA A 3 1.92 3.88 -5.17
N LEU A 4 0.69 3.56 -5.58
CA LEU A 4 0.09 2.24 -5.38
C LEU A 4 -0.18 1.66 -6.76
N LEU A 5 0.26 0.42 -6.97
CA LEU A 5 -0.01 -0.33 -8.18
C LEU A 5 -0.69 -1.63 -7.77
N LYS A 6 -1.86 -1.89 -8.33
CA LYS A 6 -2.49 -3.21 -8.34
C LYS A 6 -2.25 -3.80 -9.72
N LEU A 7 -1.60 -4.96 -9.76
CA LEU A 7 -1.28 -5.65 -10.99
C LEU A 7 -2.53 -6.40 -11.48
N GLU A 8 -2.72 -6.46 -12.80
CA GLU A 8 -3.83 -7.23 -13.40
C GLU A 8 -3.70 -8.73 -13.13
N GLU A 9 -2.46 -9.22 -13.07
CA GLU A 9 -2.12 -10.59 -12.73
C GLU A 9 -0.97 -10.61 -11.70
N PRO A 10 -1.00 -11.51 -10.69
CA PRO A 10 0.10 -11.67 -9.75
C PRO A 10 1.40 -12.07 -10.46
N VAL A 11 2.51 -11.43 -10.12
CA VAL A 11 3.82 -11.68 -10.74
C VAL A 11 4.79 -12.35 -9.78
N ASP A 12 5.63 -13.25 -10.29
CA ASP A 12 6.76 -13.78 -9.54
C ASP A 12 7.82 -12.69 -9.38
N PHE A 13 7.79 -12.01 -8.24
CA PHE A 13 8.71 -10.94 -7.89
C PHE A 13 9.88 -11.42 -7.02
N ALA A 14 10.00 -12.74 -6.76
CA ALA A 14 10.89 -13.28 -5.75
C ALA A 14 10.71 -12.60 -4.37
N ALA A 15 9.45 -12.43 -3.95
CA ALA A 15 9.13 -11.88 -2.64
C ALA A 15 9.69 -12.74 -1.50
N ALA A 16 9.91 -12.14 -0.33
CA ALA A 16 10.57 -12.80 0.79
C ALA A 16 9.80 -14.02 1.35
N ASP A 17 8.48 -14.04 1.17
CA ASP A 17 7.59 -15.16 1.53
C ASP A 17 7.42 -16.18 0.39
N GLY A 18 7.99 -15.91 -0.79
CA GLY A 18 7.87 -16.75 -1.97
C GLY A 18 6.50 -16.69 -2.65
N LEU A 19 5.62 -15.76 -2.26
CA LEU A 19 4.31 -15.60 -2.89
C LEU A 19 4.41 -14.63 -4.09
N PRO A 20 3.58 -14.82 -5.14
CA PRO A 20 3.50 -13.85 -6.21
C PRO A 20 2.93 -12.52 -5.69
N VAL A 21 3.39 -11.41 -6.25
CA VAL A 21 3.01 -10.06 -5.84
C VAL A 21 1.90 -9.56 -6.73
N GLU A 22 0.81 -9.10 -6.14
CA GLU A 22 -0.31 -8.46 -6.86
C GLU A 22 -0.45 -6.96 -6.50
N LEU A 23 0.07 -6.55 -5.34
CA LEU A 23 -0.03 -5.18 -4.85
C LEU A 23 1.36 -4.62 -4.52
N VAL A 24 1.68 -3.44 -5.06
CA VAL A 24 2.98 -2.78 -4.90
C VAL A 24 2.78 -1.37 -4.35
N PHE A 25 3.50 -1.06 -3.26
CA PHE A 25 3.60 0.30 -2.72
C PHE A 25 4.99 0.88 -2.98
N GLY A 26 5.04 2.02 -3.64
CA GLY A 26 6.27 2.78 -3.89
C GLY A 26 6.28 4.08 -3.11
N LEU A 27 7.43 4.42 -2.51
CA LEU A 27 7.66 5.73 -1.90
C LEU A 27 8.86 6.39 -2.58
N LEU A 28 8.65 7.60 -3.07
CA LEU A 28 9.71 8.45 -3.63
C LEU A 28 9.89 9.66 -2.73
N SER A 29 11.11 9.89 -2.28
CA SER A 29 11.46 11.00 -1.39
C SER A 29 12.74 11.69 -1.85
N PRO A 30 12.85 13.01 -1.68
CA PRO A 30 14.10 13.71 -1.92
C PRO A 30 15.17 13.24 -0.93
N GLU A 31 16.44 13.35 -1.31
CA GLU A 31 17.59 12.86 -0.52
C GLU A 31 17.62 13.46 0.90
N ASN A 32 17.12 14.67 1.07
CA ASN A 32 17.09 15.40 2.33
C ASN A 32 15.79 15.20 3.15
N ALA A 33 14.94 14.23 2.82
CA ALA A 33 13.64 14.03 3.49
C ALA A 33 13.71 13.53 4.95
N GLY A 34 14.92 13.20 5.45
CA GLY A 34 15.10 12.60 6.75
C GLY A 34 14.32 11.28 6.88
N VAL A 35 13.66 11.06 8.02
CA VAL A 35 12.93 9.81 8.32
C VAL A 35 11.46 9.82 7.88
N THR A 36 11.00 10.88 7.21
CA THR A 36 9.58 11.06 6.85
C THR A 36 9.04 9.89 6.02
N HIS A 37 9.84 9.35 5.10
CA HIS A 37 9.45 8.19 4.29
C HIS A 37 9.34 6.90 5.11
N LEU A 38 10.12 6.74 6.19
CA LEU A 38 10.00 5.59 7.08
C LEU A 38 8.68 5.64 7.87
N HIS A 39 8.24 6.83 8.29
CA HIS A 39 6.92 6.98 8.91
C HIS A 39 5.80 6.64 7.93
N ALA A 40 5.89 7.09 6.68
CA ALA A 40 4.94 6.72 5.63
C ALA A 40 4.93 5.21 5.36
N LEU A 41 6.11 4.58 5.29
CA LEU A 41 6.22 3.13 5.10
C LEU A 41 5.63 2.35 6.28
N ALA A 42 5.84 2.81 7.52
CA ALA A 42 5.26 2.20 8.70
C ALA A 42 3.72 2.32 8.73
N ALA A 43 3.18 3.46 8.29
CA ALA A 43 1.72 3.64 8.15
C ALA A 43 1.14 2.69 7.10
N ILE A 44 1.77 2.61 5.91
CA ILE A 44 1.38 1.65 4.87
C ILE A 44 1.47 0.22 5.40
N SER A 45 2.56 -0.16 6.08
CA SER A 45 2.71 -1.51 6.62
C SER A 45 1.63 -1.89 7.64
N ARG A 46 1.15 -0.94 8.44
CA ARG A 46 0.02 -1.18 9.36
C ARG A 46 -1.29 -1.35 8.60
N LEU A 47 -1.51 -0.50 7.61
CA LEU A 47 -2.70 -0.53 6.76
C LEU A 47 -2.88 -1.88 6.06
N VAL A 48 -1.85 -2.40 5.41
CA VAL A 48 -1.93 -3.71 4.73
C VAL A 48 -1.91 -4.92 5.67
N ARG A 49 -1.58 -4.74 6.96
CA ARG A 49 -1.69 -5.81 7.97
C ARG A 49 -3.12 -6.00 8.46
N ASP A 50 -4.00 -5.04 8.25
CA ASP A 50 -5.42 -5.19 8.52
C ASP A 50 -6.06 -6.02 7.40
N GLU A 51 -6.50 -7.24 7.74
CA GLU A 51 -7.05 -8.21 6.77
C GLU A 51 -8.21 -7.64 5.96
N ARG A 52 -9.11 -6.90 6.61
CA ARG A 52 -10.28 -6.29 5.94
C ARG A 52 -9.86 -5.26 4.90
N THR A 53 -8.84 -4.47 5.22
CA THR A 53 -8.27 -3.49 4.30
C THR A 53 -7.55 -4.19 3.16
N HIS A 54 -6.79 -5.26 3.45
CA HIS A 54 -6.14 -6.06 2.44
C HIS A 54 -7.15 -6.63 1.44
N GLU A 55 -8.18 -7.34 1.91
CA GLU A 55 -9.27 -7.87 1.09
C GLU A 55 -9.92 -6.79 0.23
N ALA A 56 -10.24 -5.63 0.81
CA ALA A 56 -10.85 -4.52 0.08
C ALA A 56 -9.95 -3.97 -1.04
N LEU A 57 -8.63 -3.89 -0.83
CA LEU A 57 -7.66 -3.49 -1.86
C LEU A 57 -7.61 -4.54 -3.00
N MET A 58 -7.66 -5.83 -2.66
CA MET A 58 -7.68 -6.93 -3.63
C MET A 58 -8.99 -7.00 -4.43
N GLU A 59 -10.10 -6.51 -3.89
CA GLU A 59 -11.39 -6.45 -4.59
C GLU A 59 -11.65 -5.12 -5.31
N ALA A 60 -10.86 -4.08 -5.05
CA ALA A 60 -11.06 -2.76 -5.63
C ALA A 60 -11.06 -2.80 -7.16
N GLY A 61 -12.14 -2.30 -7.77
CA GLY A 61 -12.40 -2.35 -9.21
C GLY A 61 -11.82 -1.19 -10.02
N GLY A 62 -10.82 -0.47 -9.52
CA GLY A 62 -10.20 0.65 -10.22
C GLY A 62 -9.41 1.60 -9.33
N GLU A 63 -8.74 2.56 -9.97
CA GLU A 63 -7.83 3.52 -9.33
C GLU A 63 -8.54 4.40 -8.29
N GLU A 64 -9.76 4.88 -8.58
CA GLU A 64 -10.53 5.70 -7.63
C GLU A 64 -10.92 4.90 -6.38
N ALA A 65 -11.28 3.62 -6.53
CA ALA A 65 -11.63 2.77 -5.41
C ALA A 65 -10.41 2.49 -4.52
N LEU A 66 -9.26 2.20 -5.14
CA LEU A 66 -7.98 2.04 -4.42
C LEU A 66 -7.60 3.32 -3.66
N TYR A 67 -7.68 4.48 -4.32
CA TYR A 67 -7.38 5.76 -3.69
C TYR A 67 -8.30 6.04 -2.50
N ALA A 68 -9.61 5.80 -2.65
CA ALA A 68 -10.59 6.00 -1.58
C ALA A 68 -10.33 5.08 -0.38
N LEU A 69 -9.96 3.82 -0.59
CA LEU A 69 -9.61 2.89 0.48
C LEU A 69 -8.41 3.38 1.29
N LEU A 70 -7.35 3.84 0.62
CA LEU A 70 -6.16 4.38 1.28
C LEU A 70 -6.44 5.68 2.05
N ALA A 71 -7.14 6.62 1.42
CA ALA A 71 -7.43 7.93 2.01
C ALA A 71 -8.31 7.82 3.26
N ASN A 72 -9.33 6.95 3.23
CA ASN A 72 -10.28 6.78 4.33
C ASN A 72 -9.76 5.89 5.45
N ALA A 73 -8.75 5.06 5.22
CA ALA A 73 -8.17 4.24 6.27
C ALA A 73 -7.28 5.05 7.22
N THR A 74 -6.68 6.14 6.73
CA THR A 74 -5.89 7.07 7.57
C THR A 74 -6.75 7.76 8.63
N ASP A 75 -8.05 7.93 8.37
CA ASP A 75 -9.01 8.52 9.32
C ASP A 75 -9.36 7.57 10.49
N ARG A 76 -9.15 6.25 10.32
CA ARG A 76 -9.48 5.26 11.36
C ARG A 76 -8.38 5.09 12.41
N ASP A 77 -7.12 5.36 12.06
CA ASP A 77 -5.97 5.26 12.97
C ASP A 77 -5.79 6.51 13.87
N ALA A 78 -6.58 7.57 13.61
CA ALA A 78 -6.54 8.83 14.38
C ALA A 78 -7.64 8.94 15.45
N ALA A 79 -8.45 7.88 15.65
CA ALA A 79 -9.58 7.84 16.59
C ALA A 79 -9.32 6.93 17.80
#